data_AF-A0A8C4M0V3-F1
#
_entry.id   AF-A0A8C4M0V3-F1
#
_cell.length_a   1.000
_cell.length_b   1.000
_cell.length_c   1.000
_cell.angle_alpha   90.00
_cell.angle_beta   90.00
_cell.angle_gamma   90.00
#
_symmetry.space_group_name_H-M   'P 1'
#
loop_
_entity.id
_entity.type
_entity.pdbx_description
1 polymer ?
#
loop_
_entity_poly.entity_id
_entity_poly.type
_entity_poly.pdbx_seq_one_letter_code
_entity_poly.pdbx_strand_id
1 'polypeptide(L)'
;MGSFRGHALPGSFIFFTGAWWTAKCILKYACKKHKRTSYLGCKALFQRIEILEGIILICMALTGMTGEQFVPAGPHLVLYDHKEGQWVQLLSWHHFTMYFFFGLLGVMNILCFTISSLPTSLTKLMLSNAFFVEAFIFYNHTHGREMLDIFLHQLLVLVTFLAGLVAFVELFTRTNVIVELLRTSLVLLQGSWLWQIGFVLYPPSGGPAWDPNDHDNIMFLTICFCWHYALTFIVIGVIYAFVTWLVTSRLRRFCPSEVGLLKTADREQESEEEMRF
;
A
#
# COMPACT_ATOMS: atom_id res chain seq x y z
N MET A 1 -16.22 4.67 12.63
CA MET A 1 -15.32 3.57 13.06
C MET A 1 -16.13 2.42 13.62
N GLY A 2 -15.52 1.23 13.77
CA GLY A 2 -16.19 0.07 14.35
C GLY A 2 -17.36 -0.43 13.51
N SER A 3 -17.16 -0.57 12.20
CA SER A 3 -18.19 -1.07 11.28
C SER A 3 -17.57 -1.75 10.07
N PHE A 4 -18.37 -2.50 9.32
CA PHE A 4 -17.94 -3.10 8.05
C PHE A 4 -17.35 -2.05 7.10
N ARG A 5 -18.08 -0.93 6.89
CA ARG A 5 -17.62 0.18 6.05
C ARG A 5 -16.33 0.82 6.56
N GLY A 6 -16.19 0.90 7.88
CA GLY A 6 -14.98 1.42 8.54
C GLY A 6 -13.72 0.59 8.26
N HIS A 7 -13.85 -0.67 7.84
CA HIS A 7 -12.71 -1.52 7.46
C HIS A 7 -12.60 -1.71 5.94
N ALA A 8 -13.73 -1.95 5.26
CA ALA A 8 -13.77 -2.17 3.81
C ALA A 8 -13.32 -0.94 3.00
N LEU A 9 -13.65 0.27 3.45
CA LEU A 9 -13.27 1.50 2.77
C LEU A 9 -11.74 1.74 2.80
N PRO A 10 -11.06 1.81 3.97
CA PRO A 10 -9.59 1.92 3.98
C PRO A 10 -8.92 0.70 3.35
N GLY A 11 -9.46 -0.51 3.54
CA GLY A 11 -8.95 -1.72 2.88
C GLY A 11 -8.94 -1.61 1.36
N SER A 12 -10.00 -1.06 0.77
CA SER A 12 -10.08 -0.80 -0.68
C SER A 12 -9.03 0.21 -1.13
N PHE A 13 -8.87 1.34 -0.43
CA PHE A 13 -7.88 2.36 -0.77
C PHE A 13 -6.45 1.81 -0.71
N ILE A 14 -6.12 1.06 0.33
CA ILE A 14 -4.81 0.42 0.50
C ILE A 14 -4.58 -0.62 -0.61
N PHE A 15 -5.58 -1.47 -0.91
CA PHE A 15 -5.47 -2.47 -1.97
C PHE A 15 -5.24 -1.84 -3.35
N PHE A 16 -6.04 -0.82 -3.73
CA PHE A 16 -5.87 -0.12 -5.00
C PHE A 16 -4.53 0.62 -5.06
N THR A 17 -4.06 1.20 -3.96
CA THR A 17 -2.74 1.83 -3.88
C THR A 17 -1.62 0.80 -4.07
N GLY A 18 -1.72 -0.38 -3.44
CA GLY A 18 -0.80 -1.50 -3.64
C GLY A 18 -0.77 -2.00 -5.09
N ALA A 19 -1.94 -2.10 -5.74
CA ALA A 19 -2.06 -2.48 -7.14
C ALA A 19 -1.44 -1.42 -8.07
N TRP A 20 -1.71 -0.13 -7.79
CA TRP A 20 -1.11 0.99 -8.51
C TRP A 20 0.41 1.00 -8.40
N TRP A 21 0.95 0.86 -7.18
CA TRP A 21 2.40 0.79 -6.96
C TRP A 21 3.04 -0.42 -7.63
N THR A 22 2.35 -1.57 -7.64
CA THR A 22 2.79 -2.76 -8.37
C THR A 22 2.89 -2.46 -9.88
N ALA A 23 1.84 -1.86 -10.46
CA ALA A 23 1.83 -1.49 -11.87
C ALA A 23 2.94 -0.48 -12.21
N LYS A 24 3.15 0.55 -11.36
CA LYS A 24 4.22 1.55 -11.50
C LYS A 24 5.61 0.91 -11.45
N CYS A 25 5.84 -0.02 -10.52
CA CYS A 25 7.09 -0.76 -10.38
C CYS A 25 7.41 -1.57 -11.64
N ILE A 26 6.44 -2.34 -12.13
CA ILE A 26 6.59 -3.18 -13.32
C ILE A 26 6.77 -2.32 -14.58
N LEU A 27 6.03 -1.23 -14.72
CA LEU A 27 6.18 -0.29 -15.81
C LEU A 27 7.59 0.30 -15.84
N LYS A 28 8.12 0.71 -14.67
CA LYS A 28 9.49 1.23 -14.53
C LYS A 28 10.53 0.17 -14.89
N TYR A 29 10.31 -1.08 -14.51
CA TYR A 29 11.16 -2.20 -14.89
C TYR A 29 11.14 -2.44 -16.41
N ALA A 30 9.96 -2.56 -17.02
CA ALA A 30 9.80 -2.75 -18.47
C ALA A 30 10.43 -1.60 -19.27
N CYS A 31 10.16 -0.35 -18.88
CA CYS A 31 10.77 0.83 -19.48
C CYS A 31 12.31 0.85 -19.36
N LYS A 32 12.86 0.35 -18.25
CA LYS A 32 14.33 0.20 -18.08
C LYS A 32 14.90 -0.89 -18.97
N LYS A 33 14.18 -2.01 -19.16
CA LYS A 33 14.59 -3.10 -20.06
C LYS A 33 14.63 -2.63 -21.52
N HIS A 34 13.66 -1.82 -21.94
CA HIS A 34 13.56 -1.31 -23.32
C HIS A 34 14.36 -0.02 -23.60
N LYS A 35 15.38 0.32 -22.78
CA LYS A 35 16.08 1.61 -22.77
C LYS A 35 16.88 2.00 -24.02
N ARG A 36 16.76 1.30 -25.15
CA ARG A 36 17.49 1.69 -26.37
C ARG A 36 16.82 2.83 -27.16
N THR A 37 15.53 3.14 -26.94
CA THR A 37 14.79 4.01 -27.90
C THR A 37 14.21 5.33 -27.36
N SER A 38 13.99 5.56 -26.04
CA SER A 38 13.56 6.89 -25.55
C SER A 38 13.71 7.10 -24.03
N TYR A 39 14.86 7.63 -23.60
CA TYR A 39 15.19 7.84 -22.17
C TYR A 39 14.52 9.08 -21.55
N LEU A 40 14.34 10.15 -22.32
CA LEU A 40 13.92 11.46 -21.80
C LEU A 40 12.42 11.55 -21.49
N GLY A 41 11.56 11.02 -22.37
CA GLY A 41 10.10 11.04 -22.20
C GLY A 41 9.65 10.20 -21.00
N CYS A 42 10.38 9.11 -20.73
CA CYS A 42 10.13 8.22 -19.61
C CYS A 42 10.39 8.90 -18.25
N LYS A 43 11.48 9.68 -18.14
CA LYS A 43 11.83 10.40 -16.90
C LYS A 43 10.80 11.47 -16.54
N ALA A 44 10.39 12.29 -17.51
CA ALA A 44 9.39 13.35 -17.30
C ALA A 44 8.01 12.76 -16.95
N LEU A 45 7.63 11.64 -17.58
CA LEU A 45 6.40 10.93 -17.26
C LEU A 45 6.39 10.43 -15.81
N PHE A 46 7.46 9.76 -15.37
CA PHE A 46 7.56 9.29 -13.99
C PHE A 46 7.56 10.44 -12.98
N GLN A 47 8.24 11.56 -13.27
CA GLN A 47 8.18 12.74 -12.40
C GLN A 47 6.75 13.27 -12.25
N ARG A 48 5.96 13.36 -13.34
CA ARG A 48 4.56 13.77 -13.28
C ARG A 48 3.70 12.78 -12.49
N ILE A 49 3.95 11.48 -12.65
CA ILE A 49 3.26 10.44 -11.90
C ILE A 49 3.51 10.59 -10.39
N GLU A 50 4.76 10.82 -9.98
CA GLU A 50 5.11 10.96 -8.55
C GLU A 50 4.49 12.23 -7.93
N ILE A 51 4.45 13.35 -8.69
CA ILE A 51 3.75 14.57 -8.24
C ILE A 51 2.24 14.33 -8.13
N LEU A 52 1.62 13.71 -9.13
CA LEU A 52 0.19 13.40 -9.12
C LEU A 52 -0.17 12.48 -7.95
N GLU A 53 0.64 11.46 -7.70
CA GLU A 53 0.50 10.56 -6.55
C GLU A 53 0.60 11.33 -5.23
N GLY A 54 1.54 12.26 -5.14
CA GLY A 54 1.65 13.15 -3.99
C GLY A 54 0.40 13.98 -3.73
N ILE A 55 -0.18 14.57 -4.79
CA ILE A 55 -1.44 15.33 -4.71
C ILE A 55 -2.58 14.43 -4.25
N ILE A 56 -2.72 13.25 -4.86
CA ILE A 56 -3.76 12.28 -4.51
C ILE A 56 -3.66 11.87 -3.04
N LEU A 57 -2.45 11.55 -2.55
CA LEU A 57 -2.22 11.19 -1.14
C LEU A 57 -2.62 12.32 -0.18
N ILE A 58 -2.27 13.58 -0.49
CA ILE A 58 -2.68 14.74 0.31
C ILE A 58 -4.20 14.87 0.32
N CYS A 59 -4.86 14.78 -0.84
CA CYS A 59 -6.32 14.88 -0.92
C CYS A 59 -7.01 13.75 -0.13
N MET A 60 -6.53 12.52 -0.24
CA MET A 60 -7.05 11.39 0.52
C MET A 60 -6.85 11.58 2.03
N ALA A 61 -5.64 11.99 2.45
CA ALA A 61 -5.32 12.25 3.85
C ALA A 61 -6.23 13.35 4.44
N LEU A 62 -6.39 14.47 3.74
CA LEU A 62 -7.28 15.56 4.19
C LEU A 62 -8.74 15.11 4.27
N THR A 63 -9.21 14.31 3.31
CA THR A 63 -10.56 13.74 3.33
C THR A 63 -10.75 12.80 4.52
N GLY A 64 -9.77 11.92 4.81
CA GLY A 64 -9.79 11.05 5.99
C GLY A 64 -9.79 11.86 7.28
N MET A 65 -8.85 12.80 7.44
CA MET A 65 -8.74 13.67 8.61
C MET A 65 -10.05 14.45 8.86
N THR A 66 -10.63 15.02 7.81
CA THR A 66 -11.90 15.76 7.93
C THR A 66 -13.07 14.83 8.24
N GLY A 67 -13.11 13.64 7.63
CA GLY A 67 -14.11 12.61 7.91
C GLY A 67 -14.08 12.14 9.37
N GLU A 68 -12.90 11.99 9.97
CA GLU A 68 -12.82 11.57 11.38
C GLU A 68 -13.16 12.69 12.37
N GLN A 69 -12.92 13.94 12.00
CA GLN A 69 -13.08 15.08 12.91
C GLN A 69 -14.45 15.76 12.81
N PHE A 70 -15.03 15.84 11.62
CA PHE A 70 -16.16 16.75 11.34
C PHE A 70 -17.44 16.05 10.86
N VAL A 71 -17.52 14.72 10.90
CA VAL A 71 -18.83 14.04 10.83
C VAL A 71 -19.73 14.52 11.97
N PRO A 72 -21.07 14.45 11.84
CA PRO A 72 -22.00 15.00 12.85
C PRO A 72 -21.79 14.50 14.29
N ALA A 73 -21.22 13.31 14.44
CA ALA A 73 -20.90 12.70 15.73
C ALA A 73 -19.39 12.71 16.04
N GLY A 74 -18.61 13.52 15.33
CA GLY A 74 -17.15 13.58 15.45
C GLY A 74 -16.69 14.42 16.65
N PRO A 75 -15.38 14.39 16.96
CA PRO A 75 -14.78 15.16 18.05
C PRO A 75 -14.65 16.66 17.77
N HIS A 76 -14.80 17.11 16.51
CA HIS A 76 -14.69 18.53 16.11
C HIS A 76 -13.42 19.23 16.62
N LEU A 77 -12.27 18.55 16.53
CA LEU A 77 -10.96 19.00 17.04
C LEU A 77 -10.88 19.17 18.57
N VAL A 78 -11.88 18.73 19.32
CA VAL A 78 -11.82 18.64 20.78
C VAL A 78 -11.12 17.34 21.16
N LEU A 79 -9.97 17.45 21.83
CA LEU A 79 -9.19 16.28 22.27
C LEU A 79 -9.60 15.81 23.67
N TYR A 80 -9.92 16.75 24.55
CA TYR A 80 -10.22 16.48 25.96
C TYR A 80 -11.40 17.33 26.41
N ASP A 81 -12.37 16.70 27.05
CA ASP A 81 -13.48 17.40 27.69
C ASP A 81 -13.07 17.75 29.13
N HIS A 82 -12.76 19.01 29.36
CA HIS A 82 -12.38 19.49 30.69
C HIS A 82 -13.54 19.55 31.69
N LYS A 83 -14.79 19.52 31.23
CA LYS A 83 -15.97 19.50 32.11
C LYS A 83 -16.21 18.10 32.66
N GLU A 84 -16.16 17.10 31.78
CA GLU A 84 -16.37 15.70 32.15
C GLU A 84 -15.08 15.00 32.61
N GLY A 85 -13.92 15.61 32.36
CA GLY A 85 -12.61 15.06 32.74
C GLY A 85 -12.23 13.80 31.97
N GLN A 86 -12.60 13.73 30.68
CA GLN A 86 -12.41 12.53 29.84
C GLN A 86 -11.84 12.89 28.47
N TRP A 87 -11.15 11.93 27.85
CA TRP A 87 -10.69 12.03 26.47
C TRP A 87 -11.85 11.87 25.48
N VAL A 88 -11.84 12.65 24.39
CA VAL A 88 -12.92 12.64 23.39
C VAL A 88 -12.51 11.78 22.19
N GLN A 89 -13.20 10.64 22.03
CA GLN A 89 -13.10 9.77 20.85
C GLN A 89 -11.67 9.53 20.35
N LEU A 90 -10.77 9.04 21.21
CA LEU A 90 -9.35 8.82 20.87
C LEU A 90 -9.14 7.95 19.62
N LEU A 91 -10.09 7.07 19.30
CA LEU A 91 -10.05 6.27 18.07
C LEU A 91 -10.06 7.15 16.80
N SER A 92 -10.83 8.25 16.82
CA SER A 92 -10.85 9.30 15.79
C SER A 92 -9.50 9.99 15.65
N TRP A 93 -8.81 10.21 16.76
CA TRP A 93 -7.47 10.79 16.78
C TRP A 93 -6.38 9.82 16.30
N HIS A 94 -6.51 8.52 16.58
CA HIS A 94 -5.62 7.49 16.03
C HIS A 94 -5.63 7.50 14.50
N HIS A 95 -6.81 7.43 13.89
CA HIS A 95 -6.93 7.46 12.43
C HIS A 95 -6.54 8.80 11.83
N PHE A 96 -6.92 9.93 12.47
CA PHE A 96 -6.45 11.26 12.06
C PHE A 96 -4.93 11.32 11.95
N THR A 97 -4.23 10.75 12.95
CA THR A 97 -2.77 10.73 12.99
C THR A 97 -2.19 9.84 11.90
N MET A 98 -2.78 8.67 11.65
CA MET A 98 -2.39 7.81 10.51
C MET A 98 -2.50 8.56 9.18
N TYR A 99 -3.67 9.18 8.90
CA TYR A 99 -3.88 9.95 7.68
C TYR A 99 -2.88 11.11 7.54
N PHE A 100 -2.57 11.79 8.64
CA PHE A 100 -1.59 12.88 8.64
C PHE A 100 -0.21 12.43 8.13
N PHE A 101 0.30 11.28 8.58
CA PHE A 101 1.60 10.77 8.13
C PHE A 101 1.60 10.33 6.65
N PHE A 102 0.51 9.74 6.16
CA PHE A 102 0.37 9.48 4.71
C PHE A 102 0.21 10.78 3.90
N GLY A 103 -0.36 11.83 4.49
CA GLY A 103 -0.36 13.18 3.92
C GLY A 103 1.06 13.75 3.79
N LEU A 104 1.90 13.58 4.81
CA LEU A 104 3.32 13.97 4.78
C LEU A 104 4.11 13.22 3.69
N LEU A 105 3.80 11.94 3.46
CA LEU A 105 4.32 11.20 2.30
C LEU A 105 3.95 11.89 0.99
N GLY A 106 2.69 12.30 0.83
CA GLY A 106 2.24 13.02 -0.36
C GLY A 106 2.98 14.35 -0.56
N VAL A 107 3.19 15.12 0.52
CA VAL A 107 4.02 16.34 0.50
C VAL A 107 5.45 16.03 0.09
N MET A 108 6.06 14.99 0.67
CA MET A 108 7.44 14.60 0.36
C MET A 108 7.61 14.19 -1.11
N ASN A 109 6.62 13.50 -1.69
CA ASN A 109 6.59 13.18 -3.11
C ASN A 109 6.62 14.45 -3.98
N ILE A 110 5.79 15.46 -3.66
CA ILE A 110 5.80 16.71 -4.43
C ILE A 110 7.15 17.43 -4.28
N LEU A 111 7.65 17.57 -3.05
CA LEU A 111 8.88 18.31 -2.79
C LEU A 111 10.10 17.66 -3.46
N CYS A 112 10.28 16.35 -3.34
CA CYS A 112 11.43 15.64 -3.94
C CYS A 112 11.43 15.65 -5.48
N PHE A 113 10.27 15.86 -6.11
CA PHE A 113 10.14 15.89 -7.57
C PHE A 113 9.95 17.31 -8.13
N THR A 114 9.94 18.34 -7.29
CA THR A 114 9.91 19.76 -7.69
C THR A 114 11.18 20.51 -7.30
N ILE A 115 11.80 20.16 -6.17
CA ILE A 115 13.00 20.79 -5.64
C ILE A 115 14.22 19.91 -5.94
N SER A 116 15.11 20.39 -6.81
CA SER A 116 16.26 19.61 -7.27
C SER A 116 17.33 19.32 -6.21
N SER A 117 17.34 20.06 -5.09
CA SER A 117 18.29 19.85 -3.98
C SER A 117 17.87 18.73 -3.02
N LEU A 118 16.62 18.26 -3.09
CA LEU A 118 16.12 17.20 -2.20
C LEU A 118 16.38 15.81 -2.79
N PRO A 119 16.97 14.89 -2.01
CA PRO A 119 17.18 13.53 -2.49
C PRO A 119 15.87 12.75 -2.52
N THR A 120 15.61 12.09 -3.65
CA THR A 120 14.42 11.22 -3.83
C THR A 120 14.32 10.06 -2.83
N SER A 121 15.39 9.74 -2.09
CA SER A 121 15.33 8.76 -0.98
C SER A 121 14.48 9.23 0.19
N LEU A 122 14.23 10.54 0.34
CA LEU A 122 13.36 11.05 1.40
C LEU A 122 11.91 10.57 1.26
N THR A 123 11.42 10.33 0.03
CA THR A 123 10.07 9.77 -0.17
C THR A 123 9.97 8.35 0.38
N LYS A 124 11.00 7.54 0.18
CA LYS A 124 11.09 6.18 0.73
C LYS A 124 11.18 6.19 2.26
N LEU A 125 11.95 7.13 2.82
CA LEU A 125 12.07 7.28 4.27
C LEU A 125 10.72 7.70 4.87
N MET A 126 10.00 8.61 4.20
CA MET A 126 8.68 9.04 4.65
C MET A 126 7.65 7.90 4.55
N LEU A 127 7.70 7.09 3.49
CA LEU A 127 6.84 5.91 3.33
C LEU A 127 7.07 4.89 4.45
N SER A 128 8.35 4.60 4.76
CA SER A 128 8.71 3.71 5.86
C SER A 128 8.21 4.24 7.21
N ASN A 129 8.40 5.53 7.49
CA ASN A 129 7.87 6.15 8.71
C ASN A 129 6.34 6.12 8.77
N ALA A 130 5.64 6.36 7.67
CA ALA A 130 4.18 6.29 7.63
C ALA A 130 3.68 4.88 8.04
N PHE A 131 4.29 3.82 7.50
CA PHE A 131 3.96 2.45 7.91
C PHE A 131 4.34 2.14 9.36
N PHE A 132 5.49 2.60 9.85
CA PHE A 132 5.86 2.37 11.26
C PHE A 132 4.92 3.07 12.24
N VAL A 133 4.51 4.31 11.94
CA VAL A 133 3.52 5.02 12.74
C VAL A 133 2.16 4.32 12.66
N GLU A 134 1.74 3.90 11.47
CA GLU A 134 0.49 3.14 11.29
C GLU A 134 0.49 1.85 12.11
N ALA A 135 1.57 1.05 12.03
CA ALA A 135 1.72 -0.18 12.81
C ALA A 135 1.71 0.09 14.32
N PHE A 136 2.41 1.13 14.78
CA PHE A 136 2.43 1.53 16.18
C PHE A 136 1.05 1.94 16.69
N ILE A 137 0.30 2.72 15.90
CA ILE A 137 -1.05 3.14 16.25
C ILE A 137 -2.01 1.94 16.23
N PHE A 138 -1.92 1.05 15.23
CA PHE A 138 -2.74 -0.18 15.18
C PHE A 138 -2.47 -1.11 16.37
N TYR A 139 -1.22 -1.25 16.79
CA TYR A 139 -0.88 -2.02 17.99
C TYR A 139 -1.60 -1.48 19.23
N ASN A 140 -1.73 -0.16 19.33
CA ASN A 140 -2.43 0.49 20.43
C ASN A 140 -3.95 0.66 20.20
N HIS A 141 -4.46 0.31 19.02
CA HIS A 141 -5.83 0.57 18.57
C HIS A 141 -6.90 -0.34 19.18
N THR A 142 -6.49 -1.54 19.64
CA THR A 142 -7.39 -2.61 20.09
C THR A 142 -7.34 -2.89 21.59
N HIS A 143 -6.67 -2.03 22.38
CA HIS A 143 -6.64 -2.19 23.83
C HIS A 143 -8.07 -2.23 24.41
N GLY A 144 -8.37 -3.28 25.17
CA GLY A 144 -9.67 -3.48 25.82
C GLY A 144 -10.77 -4.10 24.95
N ARG A 145 -10.45 -4.59 23.75
CA ARG A 145 -11.41 -5.31 22.88
C ARG A 145 -11.36 -6.84 23.08
N GLU A 146 -12.28 -7.55 22.44
CA GLU A 146 -12.35 -9.02 22.47
C GLU A 146 -11.14 -9.68 21.79
N MET A 147 -10.81 -10.90 22.19
CA MET A 147 -9.62 -11.62 21.75
C MET A 147 -9.54 -11.77 20.23
N LEU A 148 -10.66 -12.07 19.58
CA LEU A 148 -10.77 -12.20 18.13
C LEU A 148 -10.45 -10.90 17.39
N ASP A 149 -10.97 -9.76 17.88
CA ASP A 149 -10.68 -8.43 17.31
C ASP A 149 -9.19 -8.08 17.46
N ILE A 150 -8.64 -8.32 18.65
CA ILE A 150 -7.20 -8.14 18.93
C ILE A 150 -6.36 -8.97 17.95
N PHE A 151 -6.67 -10.26 17.78
CA PHE A 151 -5.90 -11.17 16.92
C PHE A 151 -5.90 -10.73 15.45
N LEU A 152 -7.09 -10.37 14.93
CA LEU A 152 -7.25 -9.84 13.58
C LEU A 152 -6.39 -8.60 13.32
N HIS A 153 -6.37 -7.66 14.26
CA HIS A 153 -5.57 -6.45 14.16
C HIS A 153 -4.07 -6.71 14.41
N GLN A 154 -3.68 -7.70 15.22
CA GLN A 154 -2.27 -8.07 15.37
C GLN A 154 -1.67 -8.57 14.05
N LEU A 155 -2.43 -9.33 13.26
CA LEU A 155 -2.02 -9.72 11.91
C LEU A 155 -1.89 -8.51 10.98
N LEU A 156 -2.78 -7.50 11.13
CA LEU A 156 -2.67 -6.23 10.42
C LEU A 156 -1.41 -5.44 10.82
N VAL A 157 -1.09 -5.39 12.13
CA VAL A 157 0.14 -4.77 12.64
C VAL A 157 1.36 -5.45 12.05
N LEU A 158 1.39 -6.79 12.04
CA LEU A 158 2.50 -7.56 11.50
C LEU A 158 2.77 -7.21 10.03
N VAL A 159 1.76 -7.28 9.16
CA VAL A 159 1.95 -6.97 7.72
C VAL A 159 2.36 -5.52 7.50
N THR A 160 1.79 -4.58 8.26
CA THR A 160 2.10 -3.15 8.16
C THR A 160 3.54 -2.86 8.59
N PHE A 161 3.98 -3.47 9.71
CA PHE A 161 5.35 -3.36 10.19
C PHE A 161 6.35 -3.94 9.17
N LEU A 162 6.06 -5.12 8.60
CA LEU A 162 6.88 -5.71 7.55
C LEU A 162 6.94 -4.81 6.30
N ALA A 163 5.83 -4.18 5.89
CA ALA A 163 5.82 -3.23 4.78
C ALA A 163 6.73 -2.01 5.06
N GLY A 164 6.68 -1.48 6.29
CA GLY A 164 7.57 -0.41 6.76
C GLY A 164 9.04 -0.83 6.78
N LEU A 165 9.33 -2.06 7.19
CA LEU A 165 10.69 -2.62 7.20
C LEU A 165 11.24 -2.81 5.79
N VAL A 166 10.46 -3.36 4.87
CA VAL A 166 10.88 -3.50 3.46
C VAL A 166 11.08 -2.13 2.83
N ALA A 167 10.19 -1.16 3.08
CA ALA A 167 10.37 0.23 2.64
C ALA A 167 11.63 0.89 3.23
N PHE A 168 12.00 0.55 4.46
CA PHE A 168 13.25 1.00 5.07
C PHE A 168 14.47 0.38 4.36
N VAL A 169 14.44 -0.92 4.08
CA VAL A 169 15.50 -1.62 3.33
C VAL A 169 15.69 -1.01 1.93
N GLU A 170 14.61 -0.54 1.29
CA GLU A 170 14.68 0.15 -0.01
C GLU A 170 15.54 1.42 0.00
N LEU A 171 15.86 2.00 1.17
CA LEU A 171 16.78 3.13 1.30
C LEU A 171 18.22 2.74 1.00
N PHE A 172 18.60 1.52 1.37
CA PHE A 172 19.97 1.02 1.27
C PHE A 172 20.19 0.18 0.01
N THR A 173 19.12 -0.38 -0.56
CA THR A 173 19.21 -1.13 -1.82
C THR A 173 19.10 -0.20 -3.03
N ARG A 174 20.02 -0.34 -4.00
CA ARG A 174 19.80 0.21 -5.35
C ARG A 174 18.49 -0.33 -5.90
N THR A 175 17.75 0.47 -6.68
CA THR A 175 16.40 0.12 -7.19
C THR A 175 16.33 -1.33 -7.68
N ASN A 176 15.79 -2.20 -6.82
CA ASN A 176 15.63 -3.63 -7.06
C ASN A 176 14.14 -3.90 -7.15
N VAL A 177 13.71 -4.33 -8.33
CA VAL A 177 12.29 -4.62 -8.62
C VAL A 177 11.71 -5.65 -7.65
N ILE A 178 12.50 -6.62 -7.20
CA ILE A 178 12.06 -7.68 -6.29
C ILE A 178 11.71 -7.11 -4.91
N VAL A 179 12.53 -6.20 -4.38
CA VAL A 179 12.27 -5.56 -3.08
C VAL A 179 11.04 -4.65 -3.16
N GLU A 180 10.92 -3.88 -4.25
CA GLU A 180 9.74 -3.04 -4.49
C GLU A 180 8.45 -3.90 -4.63
N LEU A 181 8.51 -5.04 -5.32
CA LEU A 181 7.38 -5.99 -5.45
C LEU A 181 7.04 -6.67 -4.12
N LEU A 182 8.04 -7.01 -3.30
CA LEU A 182 7.80 -7.54 -1.95
C LEU A 182 7.03 -6.52 -1.11
N ARG A 183 7.46 -5.24 -1.11
CA ARG A 183 6.73 -4.17 -0.42
C ARG A 183 5.28 -4.07 -0.91
N THR A 184 5.06 -4.04 -2.23
CA THR A 184 3.69 -3.90 -2.74
C THR A 184 2.82 -5.13 -2.48
N SER A 185 3.40 -6.34 -2.40
CA SER A 185 2.68 -7.55 -1.98
C SER A 185 2.15 -7.43 -0.54
N LEU A 186 2.94 -6.86 0.37
CA LEU A 186 2.53 -6.64 1.77
C LEU A 186 1.43 -5.58 1.86
N VAL A 187 1.48 -4.53 1.04
CA VAL A 187 0.43 -3.51 0.97
C VAL A 187 -0.88 -4.09 0.41
N LEU A 188 -0.80 -4.94 -0.62
CA LEU A 188 -1.97 -5.68 -1.12
C LEU A 188 -2.58 -6.59 -0.04
N LEU A 189 -1.72 -7.29 0.70
CA LEU A 189 -2.14 -8.14 1.82
C LEU A 189 -2.85 -7.31 2.88
N GLN A 190 -2.26 -6.20 3.32
CA GLN A 190 -2.85 -5.25 4.28
C GLN A 190 -4.25 -4.81 3.86
N GLY A 191 -4.42 -4.38 2.60
CA GLY A 191 -5.71 -3.94 2.08
C GLY A 191 -6.77 -5.05 2.03
N SER A 192 -6.38 -6.24 1.57
CA SER A 192 -7.28 -7.40 1.55
C SER A 192 -7.62 -7.90 2.97
N TRP A 193 -6.69 -7.77 3.91
CA TRP A 193 -6.88 -8.21 5.28
C TRP A 193 -7.85 -7.30 6.02
N LEU A 194 -7.82 -5.98 5.78
CA LEU A 194 -8.85 -5.07 6.29
C LEU A 194 -10.26 -5.46 5.86
N TRP A 195 -10.44 -5.97 4.64
CA TRP A 195 -11.72 -6.56 4.23
C TRP A 195 -12.08 -7.79 5.07
N GLN A 196 -11.14 -8.69 5.33
CA GLN A 196 -11.34 -9.85 6.19
C GLN A 196 -11.76 -9.44 7.61
N ILE A 197 -11.11 -8.43 8.21
CA ILE A 197 -11.50 -7.87 9.50
C ILE A 197 -12.96 -7.39 9.46
N GLY A 198 -13.32 -6.64 8.41
CA GLY A 198 -14.68 -6.18 8.19
C GLY A 198 -15.70 -7.32 8.15
N PHE A 199 -15.42 -8.39 7.39
CA PHE A 199 -16.33 -9.53 7.26
C PHE A 199 -16.50 -10.33 8.56
N VAL A 200 -15.41 -10.52 9.32
CA VAL A 200 -15.44 -11.32 10.56
C VAL A 200 -16.13 -10.55 11.68
N LEU A 201 -15.77 -9.29 11.89
CA LEU A 201 -16.31 -8.49 13.00
C LEU A 201 -17.70 -7.89 12.69
N TYR A 202 -18.02 -7.70 11.41
CA TYR A 202 -19.25 -7.03 10.97
C TYR A 202 -19.86 -7.72 9.75
N PRO A 203 -20.37 -8.96 9.90
CA PRO A 203 -20.89 -9.75 8.79
C PRO A 203 -22.03 -9.01 8.08
N PRO A 204 -21.85 -8.60 6.79
CA PRO A 204 -22.80 -7.72 6.11
C PRO A 204 -24.13 -8.43 5.77
N SER A 205 -24.14 -9.76 5.74
CA SER A 205 -25.34 -10.58 5.57
C SER A 205 -26.18 -10.71 6.83
N GLY A 206 -25.73 -10.17 7.98
CA GLY A 206 -26.40 -10.36 9.26
C GLY A 206 -26.30 -11.80 9.80
N GLY A 207 -25.33 -12.58 9.30
CA GLY A 207 -25.03 -13.91 9.82
C GLY A 207 -24.62 -13.90 11.31
N PRO A 208 -24.57 -15.08 11.96
CA PRO A 208 -24.19 -15.15 13.36
C PRO A 208 -22.79 -14.55 13.58
N ALA A 209 -22.63 -13.84 14.70
CA ALA A 209 -21.33 -13.36 15.13
C ALA A 209 -20.39 -14.54 15.40
N TRP A 210 -19.09 -14.33 15.14
CA TRP A 210 -18.06 -15.30 15.46
C TRP A 210 -17.86 -15.36 16.97
N ASP A 211 -17.65 -16.55 17.53
CA ASP A 211 -17.35 -16.70 18.95
C ASP A 211 -15.95 -16.13 19.25
N PRO A 212 -15.83 -15.08 20.09
CA PRO A 212 -14.55 -14.45 20.37
C PRO A 212 -13.57 -15.31 21.17
N ASN A 213 -14.04 -16.38 21.82
CA ASN A 213 -13.22 -17.27 22.66
C ASN A 213 -12.94 -18.62 22.00
N ASP A 214 -13.49 -18.87 20.81
CA ASP A 214 -13.27 -20.11 20.08
C ASP A 214 -11.85 -20.12 19.46
N HIS A 215 -11.06 -21.09 19.88
CA HIS A 215 -9.69 -21.27 19.41
C HIS A 215 -9.63 -21.64 17.92
N ASP A 216 -10.63 -22.37 17.41
CA ASP A 216 -10.66 -22.81 16.03
C ASP A 216 -10.79 -21.61 15.07
N ASN A 217 -11.46 -20.54 15.51
CA ASN A 217 -11.53 -19.28 14.77
C ASN A 217 -10.14 -18.66 14.57
N ILE A 218 -9.29 -18.68 15.61
CA ILE A 218 -7.91 -18.17 15.53
C ILE A 218 -7.11 -19.02 14.53
N MET A 219 -7.17 -20.35 14.66
CA MET A 219 -6.49 -21.27 13.75
C MET A 219 -6.95 -21.06 12.30
N PHE A 220 -8.25 -20.97 12.05
CA PHE A 220 -8.81 -20.73 10.72
C PHE A 220 -8.34 -19.39 10.15
N LEU A 221 -8.32 -18.32 10.95
CA LEU A 221 -7.88 -17.00 10.51
C LEU A 221 -6.40 -16.96 10.16
N THR A 222 -5.53 -17.74 10.84
CA THR A 222 -4.13 -17.89 10.41
C THR A 222 -4.02 -18.49 9.00
N ILE A 223 -4.86 -19.48 8.69
CA ILE A 223 -4.93 -20.11 7.37
C ILE A 223 -5.42 -19.08 6.35
N CYS A 224 -6.51 -18.35 6.65
CA CYS A 224 -7.01 -17.28 5.80
C CYS A 224 -5.94 -16.24 5.48
N PHE A 225 -5.16 -15.81 6.48
CA PHE A 225 -4.09 -14.82 6.28
C PHE A 225 -3.07 -15.30 5.24
N CYS A 226 -2.65 -16.56 5.32
CA CYS A 226 -1.75 -17.18 4.35
C CYS A 226 -2.36 -17.26 2.94
N TRP A 227 -3.65 -17.59 2.83
CA TRP A 227 -4.35 -17.61 1.54
C TRP A 227 -4.52 -16.23 0.92
N HIS A 228 -4.79 -15.21 1.73
CA HIS A 228 -4.76 -13.82 1.29
C HIS A 228 -3.38 -13.46 0.73
N TYR A 229 -2.31 -13.87 1.41
CA TYR A 229 -0.95 -13.61 0.91
C TYR A 229 -0.67 -14.34 -0.41
N ALA A 230 -1.06 -15.61 -0.52
CA ALA A 230 -0.96 -16.36 -1.77
C ALA A 230 -1.71 -15.67 -2.92
N LEU A 231 -2.91 -15.14 -2.66
CA LEU A 231 -3.71 -14.40 -3.64
C LEU A 231 -3.02 -13.10 -4.10
N THR A 232 -2.23 -12.45 -3.24
CA THR A 232 -1.49 -11.24 -3.66
C THR A 232 -0.50 -11.52 -4.80
N PHE A 233 0.13 -12.70 -4.83
CA PHE A 233 1.02 -13.09 -5.93
C PHE A 233 0.27 -13.28 -7.24
N ILE A 234 -0.95 -13.83 -7.19
CA ILE A 234 -1.82 -13.96 -8.37
C ILE A 234 -2.15 -12.56 -8.90
N VAL A 235 -2.56 -11.63 -8.03
CA VAL A 235 -2.85 -10.25 -8.40
C VAL A 235 -1.64 -9.56 -9.03
N ILE A 236 -0.44 -9.71 -8.44
CA ILE A 236 0.80 -9.19 -9.00
C ILE A 236 1.07 -9.80 -10.38
N GLY A 237 0.89 -11.11 -10.55
CA GLY A 237 1.07 -11.80 -11.84
C GLY A 237 0.12 -11.28 -12.92
N VAL A 238 -1.15 -11.04 -12.59
CA VAL A 238 -2.13 -10.45 -13.53
C VAL A 238 -1.72 -9.03 -13.91
N ILE A 239 -1.32 -8.20 -12.94
CA ILE A 239 -0.84 -6.83 -13.21
C ILE A 239 0.42 -6.87 -14.09
N TYR A 240 1.34 -7.81 -13.82
CA TYR A 240 2.56 -7.99 -14.60
C TYR A 240 2.27 -8.33 -16.06
N ALA A 241 1.42 -9.32 -16.29
CA ALA A 241 1.01 -9.72 -17.63
C ALA A 241 0.34 -8.55 -18.37
N PHE A 242 -0.56 -7.83 -17.69
CA PHE A 242 -1.27 -6.69 -18.26
C PHE A 242 -0.34 -5.53 -18.63
N VAL A 243 0.53 -5.09 -17.72
CA VAL A 243 1.46 -3.98 -17.95
C VAL A 243 2.45 -4.33 -19.07
N THR A 244 3.00 -5.54 -19.07
CA THR A 244 3.94 -6.00 -20.11
C THR A 244 3.25 -6.06 -21.48
N TRP A 245 2.02 -6.57 -21.54
CA TRP A 245 1.22 -6.57 -22.76
C TRP A 245 0.94 -5.14 -23.26
N LEU A 246 0.62 -4.20 -22.37
CA LEU A 246 0.43 -2.80 -22.73
C LEU A 246 1.71 -2.15 -23.28
N VAL A 247 2.86 -2.36 -22.64
CA VAL A 247 4.14 -1.81 -23.09
C VAL A 247 4.52 -2.37 -24.46
N THR A 248 4.47 -3.70 -24.62
CA THR A 248 4.83 -4.37 -25.87
C THR A 248 3.88 -4.01 -27.02
N SER A 249 2.57 -3.92 -26.78
CA SER A 249 1.60 -3.51 -27.80
C SER A 249 1.79 -2.07 -28.26
N ARG A 250 2.15 -1.15 -27.35
CA ARG A 250 2.50 0.23 -27.70
C ARG A 250 3.78 0.30 -28.52
N LEU A 251 4.83 -0.44 -28.12
CA LEU A 251 6.08 -0.50 -28.88
C LEU A 251 5.86 -1.03 -30.30
N ARG A 252 5.09 -2.11 -30.47
CA ARG A 252 4.73 -2.66 -31.80
C ARG A 252 4.03 -1.64 -32.69
N ARG A 253 3.21 -0.76 -32.12
CA ARG A 253 2.48 0.27 -32.87
C ARG A 253 3.37 1.40 -33.37
N PHE A 254 4.40 1.78 -32.60
CA PHE A 254 5.25 2.93 -32.93
C PHE A 254 6.53 2.57 -33.70
N CYS A 255 7.07 1.35 -33.53
CA CYS A 255 8.32 0.91 -34.18
C CYS A 255 8.23 -0.55 -34.68
N PRO A 256 7.56 -0.83 -35.81
CA PRO A 256 7.41 -2.21 -36.33
C PRO A 256 8.75 -2.89 -36.69
N SER A 257 9.78 -2.14 -37.04
CA SER A 257 11.12 -2.68 -37.38
C SER A 257 11.96 -3.10 -36.17
N GLU A 258 11.74 -2.51 -34.98
CA GLU A 258 12.50 -2.86 -33.76
C GLU A 258 12.03 -4.18 -33.11
N VAL A 259 10.83 -4.66 -33.47
CA VAL A 259 10.22 -5.90 -32.92
C VAL A 259 10.99 -7.16 -33.34
N GLY A 260 11.63 -7.15 -34.51
CA GLY A 260 12.45 -8.28 -34.98
C GLY A 260 13.76 -8.44 -34.20
N LEU A 261 14.38 -7.33 -33.81
CA LEU A 261 15.61 -7.30 -33.00
C LEU A 261 15.33 -7.61 -31.51
N LEU A 262 14.12 -7.33 -31.03
CA LEU A 262 13.69 -7.60 -29.65
C LEU A 262 13.61 -9.10 -29.33
N LYS A 263 13.09 -9.91 -30.27
CA LYS A 263 13.02 -11.38 -30.09
C LYS A 263 14.40 -12.02 -29.94
N THR A 264 15.42 -11.46 -30.59
CA THR A 264 16.80 -11.94 -30.48
C THR A 264 17.46 -11.50 -29.17
N ALA A 265 17.24 -10.25 -28.76
CA ALA A 265 17.81 -9.71 -27.51
C ALA A 265 17.20 -10.32 -26.23
N ASP A 266 15.88 -10.58 -26.20
CA ASP A 266 15.24 -11.26 -25.06
C ASP A 266 15.81 -12.68 -24.87
N ARG A 267 16.10 -13.37 -25.97
CA ARG A 267 16.67 -14.73 -25.96
C ARG A 267 18.14 -14.76 -25.52
N GLU A 268 18.90 -13.72 -25.83
CA GLU A 268 20.28 -13.55 -25.34
C GLU A 268 20.30 -13.18 -23.84
N GLN A 269 19.39 -12.33 -23.37
CA GLN A 269 19.37 -11.90 -21.98
C GLN A 269 18.86 -12.99 -21.02
N GLU A 270 17.86 -13.80 -21.42
CA GLU A 270 17.47 -15.00 -20.67
C GLU A 270 18.65 -15.98 -20.54
N SER A 271 19.46 -16.12 -21.59
CA SER A 271 20.65 -16.99 -21.54
C SER A 271 21.77 -16.46 -20.64
N GLU A 272 21.93 -15.14 -20.51
CA GLU A 272 22.91 -14.54 -19.60
C GLU A 272 22.48 -14.59 -18.12
N GLU A 273 21.17 -14.51 -17.85
CA GLU A 273 20.63 -14.65 -16.50
C GLU A 273 20.65 -16.11 -16.02
N GLU A 274 20.44 -17.09 -16.91
CA GLU A 274 20.62 -18.52 -16.60
C GLU A 274 22.08 -18.91 -16.33
N MET A 275 23.06 -18.26 -16.97
CA MET A 275 24.49 -18.49 -16.76
C MET A 275 25.09 -17.84 -15.50
N ARG A 276 24.30 -17.03 -14.76
CA ARG A 276 24.75 -16.33 -13.53
C ARG A 276 24.31 -17.00 -12.23
N PHE A 277 23.79 -18.23 -12.30
CA PHE A 277 23.56 -19.09 -11.14
C PHE A 277 24.70 -20.09 -10.92
#